data_AF-A0A2M7XQ54-F1
#
_entry.id   AF-A0A2M7XQ54-F1
#
_cell.length_a   1.000
_cell.length_b   1.000
_cell.length_c   1.000
_cell.angle_alpha   90.00
_cell.angle_beta   90.00
_cell.angle_gamma   90.00
#
_symmetry.space_group_name_H-M   'P 1'
#
loop_
_entity.id
_entity.type
_entity.pdbx_description
1 polymer ?
#
loop_
_entity_poly.entity_id
_entity_poly.type
_entity_poly.pdbx_seq_one_letter_code
_entity_poly.pdbx_strand_id
1 'polypeptide(L)'
;MSDTTDLKVFKEYAETGIFQIIKDTLARMGIIHDVFYNENSLYDDGKIEEVLSLLRQKNLVYEGDGATWFKTTGLGFDQDRVLVKSTGEPTYRLPDMAYHREKFKRGFDLIVDVFGADHQDT
;
A
#
# COMPACT_ATOMS: atom_id res chain seq x y z
N MET A 1 -18.52 -15.27 -21.90
CA MET A 1 -18.25 -15.04 -20.47
C MET A 1 -17.73 -16.35 -19.92
N SER A 2 -16.40 -16.54 -19.89
CA SER A 2 -15.82 -17.72 -19.23
C SER A 2 -15.90 -17.51 -17.72
N ASP A 3 -16.30 -18.56 -17.02
CA ASP A 3 -16.52 -18.62 -15.57
C ASP A 3 -15.29 -18.13 -14.79
N THR A 4 -15.35 -16.92 -14.25
CA THR A 4 -14.29 -16.35 -13.38
C THR A 4 -14.12 -17.13 -12.07
N THR A 5 -15.07 -17.99 -11.74
CA THR A 5 -15.07 -18.89 -10.58
C THR A 5 -13.91 -19.89 -10.64
N ASP A 6 -13.52 -20.34 -11.84
CA ASP A 6 -12.51 -21.38 -12.03
C ASP A 6 -11.09 -20.88 -11.66
N LEU A 7 -10.78 -19.63 -12.01
CA LEU A 7 -9.48 -19.01 -11.74
C LEU A 7 -9.22 -18.74 -10.26
N LYS A 8 -10.26 -18.56 -9.45
CA LYS A 8 -10.13 -18.22 -8.02
C LYS A 8 -9.44 -19.35 -7.26
N VAL A 9 -9.82 -20.59 -7.53
CA VAL A 9 -9.23 -21.78 -6.88
C VAL A 9 -7.73 -21.88 -7.19
N PHE A 10 -7.34 -21.63 -8.45
CA PHE A 10 -5.93 -21.63 -8.83
C PHE A 10 -5.15 -20.49 -8.16
N LYS A 11 -5.73 -19.28 -8.08
CA LYS A 11 -5.10 -18.14 -7.42
C LYS A 11 -4.88 -18.41 -5.93
N GLU A 12 -5.89 -18.86 -5.21
CA GLU A 12 -5.80 -19.15 -3.78
C GLU A 12 -4.80 -20.26 -3.46
N TYR A 13 -4.80 -21.33 -4.28
CA TYR A 13 -3.84 -22.42 -4.15
C TYR A 13 -2.40 -21.93 -4.39
N ALA A 14 -2.19 -21.15 -5.45
CA ALA A 14 -0.87 -20.60 -5.77
C ALA A 14 -0.38 -19.61 -4.71
N GLU A 15 -1.23 -18.69 -4.24
CA GLU A 15 -0.92 -17.71 -3.20
C GLU A 15 -0.49 -18.42 -1.90
N THR A 16 -1.28 -19.41 -1.46
CA THR A 16 -0.98 -20.20 -0.26
C THR A 16 0.36 -20.95 -0.41
N GLY A 17 0.57 -21.62 -1.54
CA GLY A 17 1.79 -22.39 -1.80
C GLY A 17 3.04 -21.53 -1.88
N ILE A 18 3.00 -20.45 -2.65
CA ILE A 18 4.13 -19.51 -2.80
C ILE A 18 4.46 -18.85 -1.47
N PHE A 19 3.45 -18.45 -0.70
CA PHE A 19 3.65 -17.81 0.59
C PHE A 19 4.28 -18.77 1.61
N GLN A 20 3.92 -20.06 1.58
CA GLN A 20 4.59 -21.06 2.40
C GLN A 20 6.07 -21.21 2.02
N ILE A 21 6.40 -21.22 0.72
CA ILE A 21 7.78 -21.29 0.22
C ILE A 21 8.60 -20.07 0.71
N ILE A 22 8.00 -18.88 0.71
CA ILE A 22 8.64 -17.66 1.25
C ILE A 22 8.94 -17.83 2.73
N LYS A 23 7.96 -18.25 3.54
CA LYS A 23 8.13 -18.48 4.99
C LYS A 23 9.22 -19.50 5.28
N ASP A 24 9.23 -20.63 4.58
CA ASP A 24 10.23 -21.67 4.77
C ASP A 24 11.63 -21.17 4.40
N THR A 25 11.74 -20.32 3.37
CA THR A 25 13.01 -19.72 2.96
C THR A 25 13.53 -18.75 4.00
N LEU A 26 12.69 -17.87 4.54
CA LEU A 26 13.05 -16.95 5.62
C LEU A 26 13.45 -17.73 6.89
N ALA A 27 12.71 -18.78 7.25
CA ALA A 27 13.00 -19.61 8.41
C ALA A 27 14.36 -20.33 8.28
N ARG A 28 14.72 -20.83 7.08
CA ARG A 28 16.07 -21.40 6.83
C ARG A 28 17.20 -20.39 7.02
N MET A 29 16.93 -19.10 6.85
CA MET A 29 17.87 -18.01 7.11
C MET A 29 17.82 -17.52 8.56
N GLY A 30 16.97 -18.10 9.41
CA GLY A 30 16.75 -17.64 10.80
C GLY A 30 15.92 -16.38 10.91
N ILE A 31 15.21 -15.97 9.85
CA ILE A 31 14.35 -14.79 9.83
C ILE A 31 12.91 -15.22 10.15
N ILE A 32 12.36 -14.68 11.24
CA ILE A 32 10.99 -14.94 11.68
C ILE A 32 10.29 -13.59 11.81
N HIS A 33 9.23 -13.37 11.03
CA HIS A 33 8.39 -12.17 11.15
C HIS A 33 7.25 -12.42 12.13
N ASP A 34 7.01 -11.47 13.04
CA ASP A 34 5.84 -11.50 13.93
C ASP A 34 4.54 -11.29 13.15
N VAL A 35 4.58 -10.48 12.10
CA VAL A 35 3.41 -10.11 11.29
C VAL A 35 3.77 -10.13 9.82
N PHE A 36 2.98 -10.89 9.05
CA PHE A 36 2.87 -10.73 7.60
C PHE A 36 1.57 -9.98 7.31
N TYR A 37 1.68 -8.87 6.58
CA TYR A 37 0.55 -7.97 6.34
C TYR A 37 -0.01 -8.15 4.93
N ASN A 38 -1.33 -8.28 4.80
CA ASN A 38 -1.99 -8.43 3.49
C ASN A 38 -2.50 -7.08 3.01
N GLU A 39 -2.04 -6.63 1.84
CA GLU A 39 -2.46 -5.35 1.27
C GLU A 39 -3.97 -5.27 1.04
N ASN A 40 -4.62 -6.37 0.65
CA ASN A 40 -6.08 -6.39 0.43
C ASN A 40 -6.86 -5.97 1.68
N SER A 41 -6.33 -6.24 2.89
CA SER A 41 -6.96 -5.80 4.13
C SER A 41 -7.07 -4.28 4.25
N LEU A 42 -6.17 -3.50 3.60
CA LEU A 42 -6.28 -2.03 3.59
C LEU A 42 -7.50 -1.54 2.82
N TYR A 43 -7.88 -2.26 1.77
CA TYR A 43 -9.04 -1.96 0.95
C TYR A 43 -10.32 -2.42 1.65
N ASP A 44 -10.34 -3.68 2.10
CA ASP A 44 -11.50 -4.28 2.75
C ASP A 44 -11.88 -3.56 4.05
N ASP A 45 -10.88 -3.13 4.84
CA ASP A 45 -11.09 -2.40 6.10
C ASP A 45 -11.28 -0.89 5.89
N GLY A 46 -11.35 -0.40 4.64
CA GLY A 46 -11.58 1.01 4.31
C GLY A 46 -10.44 1.96 4.68
N LYS A 47 -9.24 1.45 4.96
CA LYS A 47 -8.08 2.26 5.39
C LYS A 47 -7.60 3.24 4.32
N ILE A 48 -7.74 2.86 3.06
CA ILE A 48 -7.45 3.72 1.90
C ILE A 48 -8.33 4.98 1.94
N GLU A 49 -9.63 4.81 2.11
CA GLU A 49 -10.58 5.93 2.14
C GLU A 49 -10.41 6.78 3.40
N GLU A 50 -10.09 6.16 4.55
CA GLU A 50 -9.73 6.90 5.77
C GLU A 50 -8.56 7.88 5.51
N VAL A 51 -7.51 7.44 4.82
CA VAL A 51 -6.35 8.29 4.49
C VAL A 51 -6.75 9.43 3.57
N LEU A 52 -7.48 9.14 2.47
CA LEU A 52 -7.94 10.17 1.55
C LEU A 52 -8.83 11.21 2.25
N SER A 53 -9.75 10.75 3.08
CA SER A 53 -10.64 11.63 3.86
C SER A 53 -9.86 12.54 4.80
N LEU A 54 -8.85 12.02 5.51
CA LEU A 54 -8.00 12.83 6.38
C LEU A 54 -7.18 13.87 5.61
N LEU A 55 -6.64 13.50 4.44
CA LEU A 55 -5.91 14.43 3.58
C LEU A 55 -6.84 15.53 3.05
N ARG A 56 -8.07 15.18 2.66
CA ARG A 56 -9.11 16.14 2.23
C ARG A 56 -9.45 17.13 3.35
N GLN A 57 -9.69 16.62 4.56
CA GLN A 57 -9.96 17.47 5.74
C GLN A 57 -8.83 18.43 6.06
N LYS A 58 -7.58 18.03 5.83
CA LYS A 58 -6.39 18.88 6.02
C LYS A 58 -6.09 19.78 4.82
N ASN A 59 -6.95 19.80 3.79
CA ASN A 59 -6.76 20.55 2.56
C ASN A 59 -5.44 20.21 1.83
N LEU A 60 -4.94 18.98 2.01
CA LEU A 60 -3.67 18.52 1.44
C LEU A 60 -3.85 17.83 0.09
N VAL A 61 -5.08 17.63 -0.38
CA VAL A 61 -5.36 17.08 -1.71
C VAL A 61 -6.27 18.01 -2.51
N TYR A 62 -6.26 17.85 -3.83
CA TYR A 62 -7.16 18.54 -4.76
C TYR A 62 -7.47 17.63 -5.95
N GLU A 63 -8.56 17.93 -6.67
CA GLU A 63 -8.89 17.25 -7.92
C GLU A 63 -8.38 18.09 -9.10
N GLY A 64 -7.75 17.44 -10.08
CA GLY A 64 -7.19 18.09 -11.28
C GLY A 64 -6.99 17.06 -12.39
N ASP A 65 -7.33 17.41 -13.63
CA ASP A 65 -7.25 16.51 -14.80
C ASP A 65 -8.00 15.17 -14.60
N GLY A 66 -9.08 15.20 -13.82
CA GLY A 66 -9.87 14.02 -13.47
C GLY A 66 -9.22 13.11 -12.43
N ALA A 67 -8.05 13.47 -11.89
CA ALA A 67 -7.29 12.71 -10.90
C ALA A 67 -7.26 13.43 -9.54
N THR A 68 -7.01 12.68 -8.46
CA THR A 68 -6.78 13.23 -7.13
C THR A 68 -5.30 13.39 -6.87
N TRP A 69 -4.88 14.62 -6.56
CA TRP A 69 -3.49 15.02 -6.36
C TRP A 69 -3.20 15.35 -4.90
N PHE A 70 -2.02 15.00 -4.43
CA PHE A 70 -1.46 15.36 -3.12
C PHE A 70 -0.54 16.58 -3.28
N LYS A 71 -0.82 17.63 -2.50
CA LYS A 71 -0.14 18.94 -2.51
C LYS A 71 1.25 18.89 -1.88
N THR A 72 2.13 18.06 -2.40
CA THR A 72 3.50 17.91 -1.89
C THR A 72 4.36 19.14 -2.15
N THR A 73 4.05 19.97 -3.15
CA THR A 73 4.72 21.27 -3.36
C THR A 73 4.60 22.18 -2.15
N GLY A 74 3.45 22.19 -1.49
CA GLY A 74 3.24 22.92 -0.23
C GLY A 74 4.06 22.38 0.95
N LEU A 75 4.67 21.20 0.79
CA LEU A 75 5.53 20.54 1.78
C LEU A 75 7.02 20.61 1.40
N GLY A 76 7.37 21.32 0.32
CA GLY A 76 8.75 21.51 -0.13
C GLY A 76 9.26 20.52 -1.18
N PHE A 77 8.37 19.73 -1.81
CA PHE A 77 8.73 18.88 -2.95
C PHE A 77 8.60 19.63 -4.28
N ASP A 78 9.30 19.17 -5.31
CA ASP A 78 9.33 19.85 -6.62
C ASP A 78 8.00 19.78 -7.39
N GLN A 79 7.21 18.73 -7.16
CA GLN A 79 5.94 18.51 -7.86
C GLN A 79 4.91 17.82 -6.97
N ASP A 80 3.64 18.09 -7.25
CA ASP A 80 2.50 17.41 -6.64
C ASP A 80 2.42 15.97 -7.15
N ARG A 81 1.93 15.05 -6.32
CA ARG A 81 1.91 13.62 -6.62
C ARG A 81 0.48 13.11 -6.76
N VAL A 82 0.20 12.37 -7.83
CA VAL A 82 -1.09 11.71 -8.03
C VAL A 82 -1.27 10.61 -6.96
N LEU A 83 -2.41 10.63 -6.26
CA LEU A 83 -2.83 9.56 -5.35
C LEU A 83 -3.86 8.64 -5.99
N VAL A 84 -4.80 9.20 -6.75
CA VAL A 84 -5.84 8.45 -7.50
C VAL A 84 -5.79 8.92 -8.94
N LYS A 85 -5.65 7.98 -9.87
CA LYS A 85 -5.59 8.26 -11.31
C LYS A 85 -6.96 8.71 -11.81
N SER A 86 -7.01 9.27 -13.02
CA SER A 86 -8.27 9.60 -13.69
C SER A 86 -9.16 8.39 -14.01
N THR A 87 -8.61 7.17 -13.95
CA THR A 87 -9.35 5.91 -14.03
C THR A 87 -10.10 5.56 -12.73
N GLY A 88 -9.86 6.29 -11.64
CA GLY A 88 -10.39 5.99 -10.31
C GLY A 88 -9.52 5.03 -9.49
N GLU A 89 -8.46 4.46 -10.09
CA GLU A 89 -7.57 3.54 -9.40
C GLU A 89 -6.53 4.29 -8.55
N PRO A 90 -6.24 3.82 -7.32
CA PRO A 90 -5.15 4.37 -6.53
C PRO A 90 -3.80 4.09 -7.16
N THR A 91 -2.85 4.99 -6.94
CA THR A 91 -1.41 4.73 -7.16
C THR A 91 -0.83 3.97 -5.97
N TYR A 92 0.34 3.36 -6.12
CA TYR A 92 1.04 2.64 -5.03
C TYR A 92 1.26 3.49 -3.76
N ARG A 93 1.35 4.82 -3.91
CA ARG A 93 1.53 5.75 -2.78
C ARG A 93 0.41 5.66 -1.77
N LEU A 94 -0.83 5.45 -2.22
CA LEU A 94 -1.97 5.49 -1.33
C LEU A 94 -2.07 4.27 -0.39
N PRO A 95 -1.96 3.01 -0.86
CA PRO A 95 -1.83 1.85 0.03
C PRO A 95 -0.57 1.93 0.89
N ASP A 96 0.56 2.43 0.38
CA ASP A 96 1.77 2.63 1.19
C ASP A 96 1.54 3.62 2.34
N MET A 97 0.88 4.76 2.08
CA MET A 97 0.50 5.74 3.11
C MET A 97 -0.45 5.13 4.14
N ALA A 98 -1.43 4.33 3.70
CA ALA A 98 -2.35 3.64 4.59
C ALA A 98 -1.62 2.62 5.47
N TYR A 99 -0.73 1.82 4.89
CA TYR A 99 0.08 0.87 5.64
C TYR A 99 1.01 1.55 6.64
N HIS A 100 1.66 2.65 6.24
CA HIS A 100 2.47 3.47 7.14
C HIS A 100 1.65 4.00 8.32
N ARG A 101 0.46 4.54 8.07
CA ARG A 101 -0.44 5.00 9.13
C ARG A 101 -0.80 3.87 10.09
N GLU A 102 -1.07 2.66 9.60
CA GLU A 102 -1.32 1.51 10.45
C GLU A 102 -0.08 1.10 11.27
N LYS A 103 1.14 1.17 10.70
CA LYS A 103 2.39 0.98 11.46
C LYS A 103 2.52 2.03 12.58
N PHE A 104 2.25 3.31 12.30
CA PHE A 104 2.29 4.38 13.30
C PHE A 104 1.30 4.15 14.45
N LYS A 105 0.09 3.68 14.16
CA LYS A 105 -0.92 3.38 15.18
C LYS A 105 -0.54 2.25 16.14
N ARG A 106 0.44 1.40 15.77
CA ARG A 106 0.93 0.32 16.65
C ARG A 106 1.77 0.84 17.82
N GLY A 107 2.14 2.12 17.83
CA GLY A 107 2.78 2.78 18.97
C GLY A 107 4.29 2.54 19.08
N PHE A 108 4.96 2.22 17.98
CA PHE A 108 6.42 2.11 17.96
C PHE A 108 7.07 3.50 17.95
N ASP A 109 8.15 3.67 18.72
CA ASP A 109 8.96 4.91 18.72
C ASP A 109 9.82 5.06 17.45
N LEU A 110 10.19 3.93 16.83
CA LEU A 110 11.02 3.87 15.63
C LEU A 110 10.42 2.89 14.62
N ILE A 111 10.31 3.34 13.38
CA ILE A 111 9.91 2.52 12.24
C ILE A 111 11.07 2.55 11.24
N VAL A 112 11.58 1.38 10.86
CA VAL A 112 12.66 1.24 9.89
C VAL A 112 12.13 0.47 8.69
N ASP A 113 12.26 1.06 7.51
CA ASP A 113 12.00 0.37 6.25
C ASP A 113 13.32 -0.03 5.60
N VAL A 114 13.38 -1.26 5.09
CA VAL A 114 14.55 -1.81 4.41
C VAL A 114 14.19 -1.94 2.94
N PHE A 115 14.74 -1.06 2.11
CA PHE A 115 14.51 -1.04 0.67
C PHE A 115 15.78 -1.39 -0.12
N GLY A 116 15.60 -1.85 -1.36
CA GLY A 116 16.70 -1.97 -2.30
C GLY A 116 17.29 -0.60 -2.64
N ALA A 117 18.58 -0.53 -2.98
CA ALA A 117 19.24 0.74 -3.32
C ALA A 117 18.64 1.42 -4.57
N ASP A 118 17.96 0.64 -5.40
CA ASP A 118 17.22 1.04 -6.59
C ASP A 118 15.84 1.64 -6.27
N HIS A 119 15.36 1.54 -5.03
CA HIS A 119 14.10 2.16 -4.58
C HIS A 119 14.26 3.65 -4.23
N GLN A 120 15.30 4.31 -4.77
CA GLN A 120 15.40 5.77 -4.76
C GLN A 120 14.47 6.35 -5.83
N ASP A 121 13.19 6.48 -5.49
CA ASP A 121 12.34 7.47 -6.14
C ASP A 121 12.57 8.82 -5.46
N THR A 122 13.20 9.73 -6.21
CA THR A 122 13.44 11.14 -5.90
C THR A 122 12.13 11.95 -5.94
#